data_AF-A0A920M4X6-F1
#
_entry.id   AF-A0A920M4X6-F1
#
_cell.length_a   1.000
_cell.length_b   1.000
_cell.length_c   1.000
_cell.angle_alpha   90.00
_cell.angle_beta   90.00
_cell.angle_gamma   90.00
#
_symmetry.space_group_name_H-M   'P 1'
#
loop_
_entity.id
_entity.type
_entity.pdbx_description
1 polymer ?
#
loop_
_entity_poly.entity_id
_entity_poly.type
_entity_poly.pdbx_seq_one_letter_code
_entity_poly.pdbx_strand_id
1 'polypeptide(L)' 'MKYNPKINEQIASMPGFAASHPNQNDEKVQGNLRLMFELQEELGKLLGCLEFLLLL' A
#
# COMPACT_ATOMS: atom_id res chain seq x y z
N MET A 1 -2.87 -19.80 -10.21
CA MET A 1 -3.66 -19.07 -9.21
C MET A 1 -3.14 -19.41 -7.82
N LYS A 2 -2.54 -18.45 -7.11
CA LYS A 2 -2.07 -18.68 -5.72
C LYS A 2 -3.25 -18.47 -4.74
N TYR A 3 -3.14 -19.09 -3.56
CA TYR A 3 -4.09 -18.90 -2.47
C TYR A 3 -4.11 -17.43 -2.00
N ASN A 4 -5.31 -16.88 -1.79
CA ASN A 4 -5.53 -15.60 -1.11
C ASN A 4 -5.99 -15.84 0.33
N PRO A 5 -5.13 -15.60 1.33
CA PRO A 5 -5.53 -15.68 2.74
C PRO A 5 -6.72 -14.75 3.06
N LYS A 6 -7.72 -15.26 3.80
CA LYS A 6 -8.88 -14.45 4.25
C LYS A 6 -8.49 -13.18 5.01
N ILE A 7 -7.36 -13.22 5.70
CA ILE A 7 -6.82 -12.04 6.42
C ILE A 7 -6.54 -10.87 5.48
N ASN A 8 -6.19 -11.11 4.21
CA ASN A 8 -5.95 -10.05 3.23
C ASN A 8 -7.25 -9.26 2.97
N GLU A 9 -8.38 -9.95 2.83
CA GLU A 9 -9.69 -9.33 2.64
C GLU A 9 -10.12 -8.54 3.88
N GLN A 10 -9.83 -9.07 5.07
CA GLN A 10 -10.11 -8.39 6.34
C GLN A 10 -9.31 -7.10 6.50
N ILE A 11 -8.00 -7.14 6.19
CA ILE A 11 -7.12 -5.95 6.26
C ILE A 11 -7.55 -4.91 5.22
N ALA A 12 -7.81 -5.33 3.98
CA ALA A 12 -8.27 -4.43 2.92
C ALA A 12 -9.61 -3.74 3.26
N SER A 13 -10.46 -4.42 4.04
CA SER A 13 -11.76 -3.91 4.48
C SER A 13 -11.71 -3.05 5.75
N MET A 14 -10.53 -2.83 6.34
CA MET A 14 -10.41 -1.97 7.51
C MET A 14 -10.90 -0.54 7.16
N PRO A 15 -11.76 0.10 7.98
CA PRO A 15 -12.34 1.40 7.65
C PRO A 15 -11.32 2.48 7.32
N GLY A 16 -10.16 2.48 7.98
CA GLY A 16 -9.07 3.43 7.70
C GLY A 16 -8.47 3.31 6.29
N PHE A 17 -8.56 2.13 5.68
CA PHE A 17 -8.15 1.92 4.28
C PHE A 17 -9.33 2.04 3.32
N ALA A 18 -10.41 1.30 3.58
CA ALA A 18 -11.56 1.20 2.69
C ALA A 18 -12.33 2.52 2.51
N ALA A 19 -12.35 3.39 3.53
CA ALA A 19 -13.04 4.68 3.49
C ALA A 19 -12.10 5.87 3.24
N SER A 20 -10.81 5.63 2.96
CA SER A 20 -9.85 6.70 2.71
C SER A 20 -10.15 7.39 1.38
N HIS A 21 -10.34 8.70 1.40
CA HIS A 21 -10.49 9.48 0.18
C HIS A 21 -9.13 9.72 -0.50
N PRO A 22 -8.99 9.54 -1.83
CA PRO A 22 -7.70 9.71 -2.52
C PRO A 22 -7.07 11.10 -2.38
N ASN A 23 -7.89 12.16 -2.40
CA ASN A 23 -7.43 13.54 -2.24
C ASN A 23 -7.57 14.06 -0.79
N GLN A 24 -7.53 13.17 0.19
CA GLN A 24 -7.51 13.59 1.60
C GLN A 24 -6.16 14.23 1.93
N ASN A 25 -6.15 15.28 2.76
CA ASN A 25 -4.90 15.91 3.21
C ASN A 25 -3.92 14.87 3.77
N ASP A 26 -2.64 14.97 3.37
CA ASP A 26 -1.56 14.04 3.71
C ASP A 26 -1.46 13.76 5.22
N GLU A 27 -1.68 14.78 6.06
CA GLU A 27 -1.67 14.67 7.53
C GLU A 27 -2.67 13.63 8.05
N LYS A 28 -3.76 13.38 7.32
CA LYS A 28 -4.83 12.44 7.70
C LYS A 28 -4.66 11.04 7.12
N VAL A 29 -3.72 10.84 6.20
CA VAL A 29 -3.51 9.56 5.48
C VAL A 29 -2.07 9.04 5.60
N GLN A 30 -1.33 9.49 6.61
CA GLN A 30 0.06 9.07 6.86
C GLN A 30 0.24 7.54 6.91
N GLY A 31 -0.74 6.80 7.41
CA GLY A 31 -0.71 5.33 7.39
C GLY A 31 -0.69 4.75 5.97
N ASN A 32 -1.49 5.30 5.05
CA ASN A 32 -1.56 4.86 3.65
C ASN A 32 -0.28 5.25 2.91
N LEU A 33 0.23 6.47 3.15
CA LEU A 33 1.48 6.94 2.55
C LEU A 33 2.67 6.07 2.97
N ARG A 34 2.73 5.73 4.25
CA ARG A 34 3.74 4.80 4.78
C ARG A 34 3.63 3.43 4.13
N LEU A 35 2.43 2.87 3.99
CA LEU A 35 2.21 1.58 3.34
C LEU A 35 2.69 1.60 1.88
N MET A 36 2.39 2.66 1.13
CA MET A 36 2.85 2.81 -0.26
C MET A 36 4.37 2.90 -0.35
N PHE A 37 5.00 3.68 0.54
CA PHE A 37 6.46 3.82 0.59
C PHE A 37 7.15 2.49 0.91
N GLU A 38 6.71 1.79 1.96
CA GLU A 38 7.29 0.51 2.35
C GLU A 38 7.11 -0.55 1.25
N LEU A 39 5.93 -0.59 0.62
CA LEU A 39 5.67 -1.49 -0.51
C LEU A 39 6.60 -1.21 -1.69
N GLN A 40 6.83 0.08 -2.01
CA GLN A 40 7.73 0.48 -3.08
C GLN A 40 9.16 -0.01 -2.86
N GLU A 41 9.66 0.18 -1.64
CA GLU A 41 11.00 -0.25 -1.25
C GLU A 41 11.17 -1.77 -1.31
N GLU A 42 10.20 -2.52 -0.78
CA GLU A 42 10.25 -3.99 -0.80
C GLU A 42 10.16 -4.56 -2.22
N LEU A 43 9.31 -3.99 -3.08
CA LEU A 43 9.25 -4.37 -4.49
C LEU A 43 10.53 -3.98 -5.23
N GLY A 44 11.09 -2.80 -4.97
CA GLY A 44 12.37 -2.37 -5.53
C GLY A 44 13.50 -3.33 -5.20
N LYS A 45 13.61 -3.75 -3.93
CA LYS A 45 14.57 -4.77 -3.49
C LYS A 45 14.38 -6.11 -4.18
N LEU A 46 13.13 -6.57 -4.32
CA LEU A 46 12.81 -7.84 -4.96
C LEU A 46 13.17 -7.84 -6.46
N LEU A 47 12.95 -6.71 -7.13
CA LEU A 47 13.18 -6.54 -8.56
C LEU A 47 14.61 -6.10 -8.90
N GLY A 48 15.39 -5.66 -7.91
CA GLY A 48 16.75 -5.13 -8.10
C GLY A 48 16.78 -3.73 -8.74
N CYS A 49 15.73 -2.94 -8.57
CA CYS A 49 15.65 -1.58 -9.09
C CYS A 49 16.30 -0.58 -8.11
N LEU A 50 17.02 0.41 -8.65
CA LEU A 50 17.63 1.47 -7.84
C LEU A 50 16.57 2.46 -7.30
N GLU A 51 15.60 2.81 -8.14
CA GLU A 51 14.39 3.54 -7.76
C GLU A 51 13.20 2.84 -8.41
N PHE A 52 12.30 2.31 -7.59
CA PHE A 52 11.01 1.78 -8.03
C PHE A 52 9.97 2.86 -7.74
N LEU A 53 9.02 3.11 -8.64
CA LEU A 53 7.94 4.07 -8.43
C LEU A 53 6.60 3.36 -8.62
N LEU A 54 5.71 3.45 -7.62
CA LEU A 54 4.38 2.82 -7.70
C LEU A 54 3.38 3.57 -8.60
N LEU A 55 3.72 4.76 -9.08
CA LEU A 55 2.82 5.70 -9.78
C LEU A 55 3.12 5.85 -11.29
N LEU A 56 4.01 5.02 -11.85
CA LEU A 56 4.31 4.89 -13.28
C LEU A 56 4.09 3.43 -13.73
#